data_AF-A0A1S3L337-F1
#
_entry.id   AF-A0A1S3L337-F1
#
_cell.length_a   1.000
_cell.length_b   1.000
_cell.length_c   1.000
_cell.angle_alpha   90.00
_cell.angle_beta   90.00
_cell.angle_gamma   90.00
#
_symmetry.space_group_name_H-M   'P 1'
#
loop_
_entity.id
_entity.type
_entity.pdbx_description
1 polymer ?
#
loop_
_entity_poly.entity_id
_entity_poly.type
_entity_poly.pdbx_seq_one_letter_code
_entity_poly.pdbx_strand_id
1 'polypeptide(L)'
;MGDADFSKYDLARLQDELAQEREMKEMLQESVCDLRSTMTELEETLNSVNLEGNEWKTRYDTQVELNGQLERQITLVHEKMEDLQRNPMDRLASIRSYYEVPVDALRQRLKVLTNEKAALQGQLLDCRLKIEQEGKAFYKANAVRRVYLSEIAKLSSTLDVTRRQYQVQPQRERAPERQQYPVQPHRAPESHMWKGKQTSKQSGRGGGRE
;
A
#
# COMPACT_ATOMS: atom_id res chain seq x y z
N MET A 1 -5.12 84.57 32.90
CA MET A 1 -4.25 84.15 31.78
C MET A 1 -3.35 83.06 32.31
N GLY A 2 -3.46 81.82 31.82
CA GLY A 2 -2.66 80.69 32.33
C GLY A 2 -3.03 79.31 31.77
N ASP A 3 -4.20 79.15 31.15
CA ASP A 3 -4.72 77.84 30.75
C ASP A 3 -4.25 77.36 29.35
N ALA A 4 -3.84 78.29 28.48
CA ALA A 4 -3.51 77.98 27.09
C ALA A 4 -2.11 77.36 26.89
N ASP A 5 -1.16 77.63 27.80
CA ASP A 5 0.20 77.07 27.69
C ASP A 5 0.26 75.63 28.20
N PHE A 6 -0.44 75.28 29.28
CA PHE A 6 -0.46 73.91 29.81
C PHE A 6 -0.99 72.89 28.80
N SER A 7 -2.07 73.21 28.08
CA SER A 7 -2.63 72.35 27.04
C SER A 7 -1.68 72.15 25.85
N LYS A 8 -0.78 73.09 25.57
CA LYS A 8 0.18 73.01 24.47
C LYS A 8 1.39 72.15 24.84
N TYR A 9 1.85 72.23 26.08
CA TYR A 9 2.91 71.35 26.60
C TYR A 9 2.45 69.89 26.67
N ASP A 10 1.22 69.62 27.10
CA ASP A 10 0.67 68.26 27.08
C ASP A 10 0.42 67.73 25.67
N LEU A 11 0.00 68.59 24.72
CA LEU A 11 -0.16 68.19 23.32
C LEU A 11 1.18 67.81 22.66
N ALA A 12 2.24 68.58 22.91
CA ALA A 12 3.57 68.28 22.40
C ALA A 12 4.12 66.97 23.00
N ARG A 13 3.93 66.74 24.30
CA ARG A 13 4.33 65.49 24.96
C ARG A 13 3.63 64.27 24.35
N LEU A 14 2.32 64.36 24.14
CA LEU A 14 1.54 63.28 23.50
C LEU A 14 1.94 63.03 22.04
N GLN A 15 2.39 64.06 21.32
CA GLN A 15 2.91 63.90 19.95
C GLN A 15 4.26 63.17 19.95
N ASP A 16 5.14 63.48 20.89
CA ASP A 16 6.43 62.79 21.05
C ASP A 16 6.24 61.33 21.49
N GLU A 17 5.34 61.06 22.45
CA GLU A 17 4.96 59.70 22.86
C GLU A 17 4.38 58.91 21.68
N LEU A 18 3.50 59.51 20.88
CA LEU A 18 2.94 58.88 19.69
C LEU A 18 4.00 58.60 18.62
N ALA A 19 4.98 59.48 18.45
CA ALA A 19 6.09 59.27 17.52
C ALA A 19 6.99 58.11 17.96
N GLN A 20 7.30 58.03 19.26
CA GLN A 20 8.10 56.95 19.84
C GLN A 20 7.38 55.59 19.74
N GLU A 21 6.07 55.54 20.00
CA GLU A 21 5.26 54.32 19.83
C GLU A 21 5.21 53.86 18.37
N ARG A 22 5.20 54.80 17.40
CA ARG A 22 5.27 54.47 15.97
C ARG A 22 6.62 53.86 15.60
N GLU A 23 7.71 54.46 16.05
CA GLU A 23 9.07 53.95 15.83
C GLU A 23 9.25 52.55 16.46
N MET A 24 8.79 52.37 17.71
CA MET A 24 8.85 51.06 18.37
C MET A 24 8.03 50.00 17.64
N LYS A 25 6.84 50.37 17.16
CA LYS A 25 5.99 49.49 16.37
C LYS A 25 6.68 49.07 15.06
N GLU A 26 7.33 50.01 14.37
CA GLU A 26 8.07 49.71 13.13
C GLU A 26 9.23 48.74 13.39
N MET A 27 10.04 48.97 14.44
CA MET A 27 11.12 48.06 14.84
C MET A 27 10.61 46.66 15.20
N LEU A 28 9.48 46.56 15.92
CA LEU A 28 8.88 45.27 16.26
C LEU A 28 8.33 44.55 15.02
N GLN A 29 7.76 45.29 14.06
CA GLN A 29 7.30 44.70 12.81
C GLN A 29 8.46 44.16 11.98
N GLU A 30 9.58 44.87 11.91
CA GLU A 30 10.80 44.40 11.26
C GLU A 30 11.33 43.12 11.92
N SER A 31 11.44 43.09 13.25
CA SER A 31 11.85 41.89 14.00
C SER A 31 10.92 40.69 13.78
N VAL A 32 9.60 40.92 13.73
CA VAL A 32 8.64 39.85 13.44
C VAL A 32 8.79 39.34 12.00
N CYS A 33 9.08 40.22 11.04
CA CYS A 33 9.38 39.81 9.66
C CYS A 33 10.66 38.96 9.61
N ASP A 34 11.73 39.37 10.28
CA ASP A 34 12.98 38.61 10.34
C ASP A 34 12.79 37.24 11.00
N LEU A 35 12.03 37.18 12.09
CA LEU A 35 11.69 35.92 12.76
C LEU A 35 10.87 35.00 11.85
N ARG A 36 9.95 35.55 11.04
CA ARG A 36 9.19 34.75 10.06
C ARG A 36 10.06 34.24 8.92
N SER A 37 11.00 35.03 8.44
CA SER A 37 11.97 34.64 7.42
C SER A 37 12.87 33.52 7.94
N THR A 38 13.48 33.70 9.12
CA THR A 38 14.32 32.67 9.75
C THR A 38 13.55 31.38 10.07
N MET A 39 12.30 31.48 10.51
CA MET A 39 11.44 30.31 10.70
C MET A 39 11.21 29.55 9.38
N THR A 40 10.96 30.28 8.29
CA THR A 40 10.77 29.67 6.96
C THR A 40 12.05 28.96 6.47
N GLU A 41 13.22 29.59 6.63
CA GLU A 41 14.51 28.98 6.27
C GLU A 41 14.80 27.70 7.09
N LEU A 42 14.47 27.71 8.38
CA LEU A 42 14.62 26.54 9.25
C LEU A 42 13.66 25.41 8.85
N GLU A 43 12.42 25.74 8.47
CA GLU A 43 11.47 24.76 7.97
C GLU A 43 11.94 24.16 6.63
N GLU A 44 12.45 24.98 5.71
CA GLU A 44 12.99 24.51 4.43
C GLU A 44 14.23 23.61 4.59
N THR A 45 15.17 24.00 5.45
CA THR A 45 16.35 23.18 5.75
C THR A 45 15.95 21.85 6.37
N LEU A 46 15.04 21.85 7.35
CA LEU A 46 14.51 20.62 7.97
C LEU A 46 13.84 19.71 6.95
N ASN A 47 13.02 20.28 6.06
CA ASN A 47 12.35 19.52 5.00
C ASN A 47 13.36 18.95 4.00
N SER A 48 14.44 19.67 3.71
CA SER A 48 15.50 19.21 2.78
C SER A 48 16.35 18.06 3.31
N VAL A 49 16.49 17.90 4.64
CA VAL A 49 17.25 16.78 5.25
C VAL A 49 16.69 15.41 4.84
N ASN A 50 15.39 15.34 4.54
CA ASN A 50 14.73 14.11 4.11
C ASN A 50 14.60 13.98 2.59
N LEU A 51 15.03 14.97 1.81
CA LEU A 51 14.97 14.92 0.34
C LEU A 51 16.15 14.14 -0.26
N GLU A 52 15.90 13.63 -1.46
CA GLU A 52 16.84 12.86 -2.28
C GLU A 52 18.05 13.74 -2.64
N GLY A 53 19.19 13.48 -2.00
CA GLY A 53 20.39 14.34 -2.04
C GLY A 53 21.17 14.38 -0.73
N ASN A 54 20.60 13.83 0.35
CA ASN A 54 21.29 13.65 1.60
C ASN A 54 22.36 12.54 1.51
N GLU A 55 23.57 12.92 1.10
CA GLU A 55 24.72 12.01 0.95
C GLU A 55 25.06 11.23 2.22
N TRP A 56 24.89 11.83 3.40
CA TRP A 56 25.25 11.15 4.65
C TRP A 56 24.29 10.00 4.93
N LYS A 57 23.01 10.15 4.61
CA LYS A 57 22.02 9.08 4.74
C LYS A 57 22.31 7.94 3.75
N THR A 58 22.56 8.25 2.49
CA THR A 58 22.93 7.24 1.48
C THR A 58 24.21 6.49 1.88
N ARG A 59 25.23 7.21 2.38
CA ARG A 59 26.48 6.58 2.86
C ARG A 59 26.23 5.71 4.09
N TYR A 60 25.42 6.17 5.03
CA TYR A 60 25.04 5.38 6.20
C TYR A 60 24.29 4.11 5.80
N ASP A 61 23.28 4.21 4.95
CA ASP A 61 22.49 3.06 4.50
C ASP A 61 23.37 2.04 3.75
N THR A 62 24.25 2.51 2.86
CA THR A 62 25.23 1.66 2.16
C THR A 62 26.20 0.99 3.14
N GLN A 63 26.68 1.71 4.15
CA GLN A 63 27.60 1.18 5.16
C GLN A 63 26.91 0.13 6.03
N VAL A 64 25.65 0.35 6.42
CA VAL A 64 24.85 -0.63 7.17
C VAL A 64 24.67 -1.89 6.35
N GLU A 65 24.38 -1.77 5.05
CA GLU A 65 24.26 -2.92 4.16
C GLU A 65 25.58 -3.70 4.04
N LEU A 66 26.70 -2.99 3.83
CA LEU A 66 28.03 -3.59 3.75
C LEU A 66 28.41 -4.30 5.06
N ASN A 67 28.15 -3.67 6.20
CA ASN A 67 28.39 -4.26 7.51
C ASN A 67 27.58 -5.56 7.67
N GLY A 68 26.31 -5.57 7.28
CA GLY A 68 25.50 -6.79 7.30
C GLY A 68 26.03 -7.89 6.38
N GLN A 69 26.64 -7.54 5.24
CA GLN A 69 27.33 -8.51 4.39
C GLN A 69 28.59 -9.08 5.06
N LEU A 70 29.39 -8.23 5.72
CA LEU A 70 30.58 -8.65 6.44
C LEU A 70 30.25 -9.54 7.64
N GLU A 71 29.21 -9.20 8.41
CA GLU A 71 28.72 -10.05 9.51
C GLU A 71 28.35 -11.44 9.02
N ARG A 72 27.61 -11.55 7.91
CA ARG A 72 27.28 -12.83 7.28
C ARG A 72 28.53 -13.62 6.88
N GLN A 73 29.55 -12.95 6.33
CA GLN A 73 30.81 -13.60 5.97
C GLN A 73 31.58 -14.09 7.21
N ILE A 74 31.61 -13.28 8.27
CA ILE A 74 32.24 -13.65 9.55
C ILE A 74 31.58 -14.91 10.11
N THR A 75 30.25 -14.96 10.14
CA THR A 75 29.52 -16.15 10.62
C THR A 75 29.86 -17.38 9.79
N LEU A 76 29.83 -17.28 8.45
CA LEU A 76 30.15 -18.41 7.57
C LEU A 76 31.58 -18.93 7.78
N VAL A 77 32.54 -18.03 7.98
CA VAL A 77 33.93 -18.41 8.24
C VAL A 77 34.06 -19.06 9.61
N HIS A 78 33.40 -18.54 10.65
CA HIS A 78 33.38 -19.15 11.98
C HIS A 78 32.79 -20.56 11.94
N GLU A 79 31.64 -20.76 11.28
CA GLU A 79 31.03 -22.08 11.11
C GLU A 79 32.00 -23.07 10.44
N LYS A 80 32.66 -22.65 9.35
CA LYS A 80 33.67 -23.48 8.67
C LYS A 80 34.87 -23.78 9.54
N MET A 81 35.31 -22.82 10.35
CA MET A 81 36.41 -23.01 11.28
C MET A 81 36.03 -23.98 12.39
N GLU A 82 34.84 -23.87 12.95
CA GLU A 82 34.30 -24.80 13.95
C GLU A 82 34.19 -26.21 13.37
N ASP A 83 33.69 -26.36 12.14
CA ASP A 83 33.68 -27.63 11.41
C ASP A 83 35.08 -28.21 11.25
N LEU A 84 36.07 -27.38 10.89
CA LEU A 84 37.47 -27.76 10.75
C LEU A 84 38.21 -27.95 12.08
N GLN A 85 37.70 -27.45 13.19
CA GLN A 85 38.23 -27.70 14.54
C GLN A 85 37.59 -28.93 15.18
N ARG A 86 36.36 -29.27 14.78
CA ARG A 86 35.65 -30.46 15.25
C ARG A 86 36.51 -31.70 14.99
N ASN A 87 36.59 -32.60 15.97
CA ASN A 87 37.41 -33.82 15.89
C ASN A 87 37.10 -34.57 14.57
N PRO A 88 38.10 -34.97 13.77
CA PRO A 88 37.87 -35.73 12.55
C PRO A 88 37.04 -37.01 12.78
N MET A 89 37.09 -37.58 13.99
CA MET A 89 36.21 -38.68 14.40
C MET A 89 34.74 -38.29 14.41
N ASP A 90 34.41 -37.10 14.90
CA ASP A 90 33.04 -36.60 14.97
C ASP A 90 32.50 -36.24 13.59
N ARG A 91 33.35 -35.80 12.66
CA ARG A 91 32.96 -35.55 11.26
C ARG A 91 32.57 -36.83 10.53
N LEU A 92 33.21 -37.94 10.88
CA LEU A 92 32.94 -39.26 10.32
C LEU A 92 31.91 -40.05 11.13
N ALA A 93 31.35 -39.48 12.22
CA ALA A 93 30.40 -40.17 13.08
C ALA A 93 29.18 -40.67 12.31
N SER A 94 28.68 -39.87 11.36
CA SER A 94 27.56 -40.26 10.50
C SER A 94 27.90 -41.51 9.66
N ILE A 95 29.07 -41.56 9.03
CA ILE A 95 29.54 -42.70 8.23
C ILE A 95 29.81 -43.91 9.13
N ARG A 96 30.44 -43.69 10.28
CA ARG A 96 30.82 -44.76 11.21
C ARG A 96 29.64 -45.43 11.87
N SER A 97 28.55 -44.70 12.11
CA SER A 97 27.31 -45.26 12.63
C SER A 97 26.76 -46.42 11.78
N TYR A 98 27.13 -46.47 10.49
CA TYR A 98 26.73 -47.55 9.60
C TYR A 98 27.61 -48.80 9.69
N TYR A 99 28.81 -48.74 10.29
CA TYR A 99 29.68 -49.93 10.45
C TYR A 99 29.11 -50.93 11.46
N GLU A 100 28.31 -50.47 12.42
CA GLU A 100 27.64 -51.31 13.42
C GLU A 100 26.34 -51.93 12.87
N VAL A 101 25.90 -51.51 11.69
CA VAL A 101 24.64 -51.96 11.07
C VAL A 101 24.91 -53.14 10.13
N PRO A 102 24.18 -54.26 10.25
CA PRO A 102 24.30 -55.38 9.33
C PRO A 102 24.07 -54.97 7.86
N VAL A 103 24.82 -55.56 6.94
CA VAL A 103 24.77 -55.20 5.50
C VAL A 103 23.36 -55.36 4.92
N ASP A 104 22.59 -56.34 5.37
CA ASP A 104 21.22 -56.55 4.87
C ASP A 104 20.24 -55.49 5.36
N ALA A 105 20.41 -54.99 6.58
CA ALA A 105 19.66 -53.84 7.09
C ALA A 105 20.03 -52.56 6.32
N LEU A 106 21.31 -52.38 5.97
CA LEU A 106 21.75 -51.28 5.10
C LEU A 106 21.10 -51.37 3.70
N ARG A 107 21.05 -52.56 3.10
CA ARG A 107 20.37 -52.79 1.82
C ARG A 107 18.88 -52.45 1.87
N GLN A 108 18.19 -52.87 2.93
CA GLN A 108 16.79 -52.54 3.12
C GLN A 108 16.58 -51.03 3.28
N ARG A 109 17.42 -50.37 4.09
CA ARG A 109 17.38 -48.91 4.28
C ARG A 109 17.64 -48.16 2.98
N LEU A 110 18.60 -48.61 2.17
CA LEU A 110 18.89 -48.04 0.86
C LEU A 110 17.68 -48.16 -0.08
N LYS A 111 16.99 -49.30 -0.08
CA LYS A 111 15.77 -49.50 -0.88
C LYS A 111 14.67 -48.52 -0.48
N VAL A 112 14.44 -48.33 0.83
CA VAL A 112 13.45 -47.36 1.35
C VAL A 112 13.81 -45.94 0.91
N LEU A 113 15.05 -45.51 1.15
CA LEU A 113 15.52 -44.17 0.77
C LEU A 113 15.44 -43.92 -0.73
N THR A 114 15.68 -44.95 -1.56
CA THR A 114 15.55 -44.85 -3.02
C THR A 114 14.09 -44.61 -3.42
N ASN A 115 13.15 -45.32 -2.79
CA ASN A 115 11.73 -45.13 -3.03
C ASN A 115 11.24 -43.76 -2.55
N GLU A 116 11.67 -43.32 -1.36
CA GLU A 116 11.35 -41.99 -0.82
C GLU A 116 11.89 -40.88 -1.72
N LYS A 117 13.14 -41.00 -2.18
CA LYS A 117 13.72 -40.06 -3.15
C LYS A 117 12.88 -39.97 -4.41
N ALA A 118 12.46 -41.10 -4.99
CA ALA A 118 11.64 -41.12 -6.19
C ALA A 118 10.25 -40.48 -5.94
N ALA A 119 9.64 -40.76 -4.79
CA ALA A 119 8.37 -40.16 -4.39
C ALA A 119 8.47 -38.63 -4.22
N LEU A 120 9.52 -38.15 -3.54
CA LEU A 120 9.78 -36.72 -3.35
C LEU A 120 10.07 -36.02 -4.67
N GLN A 121 10.80 -36.66 -5.57
CA GLN A 121 11.03 -36.13 -6.93
C GLN A 121 9.73 -36.01 -7.72
N GLY A 122 8.81 -36.98 -7.58
CA GLY A 122 7.46 -36.88 -8.14
C GLY A 122 6.68 -35.69 -7.57
N GLN A 123 6.63 -35.56 -6.25
CA GLN A 123 5.95 -34.43 -5.58
C GLN A 123 6.53 -33.07 -6.01
N LEU A 124 7.85 -32.97 -6.16
CA LEU A 124 8.50 -31.75 -6.64
C LEU A 124 8.04 -31.39 -8.06
N LEU A 125 7.93 -32.38 -8.94
CA LEU A 125 7.45 -32.17 -10.31
C LEU A 125 5.99 -31.73 -10.33
N ASP A 126 5.15 -32.34 -9.51
CA ASP A 126 3.74 -31.99 -9.37
C ASP A 126 3.56 -30.55 -8.86
N CYS A 127 4.31 -30.17 -7.81
CA CYS A 127 4.33 -28.80 -7.30
C CYS A 127 4.77 -27.80 -8.39
N ARG A 128 5.83 -28.12 -9.14
CA ARG A 128 6.31 -27.27 -10.24
C ARG A 128 5.24 -27.09 -11.32
N LEU A 129 4.58 -28.17 -11.73
CA LEU A 129 3.51 -28.12 -12.71
C LEU A 129 2.33 -27.28 -12.20
N LYS A 130 1.95 -27.43 -10.94
CA LYS A 130 0.88 -26.65 -10.32
C LYS A 130 1.19 -25.15 -10.31
N ILE A 131 2.41 -24.77 -9.92
CA ILE A 131 2.86 -23.37 -9.96
C ILE A 131 2.78 -22.81 -11.39
N GLU A 132 3.21 -23.59 -12.39
CA GLU A 132 3.15 -23.15 -13.79
C GLU A 132 1.70 -22.93 -14.26
N GLN A 133 0.80 -23.84 -13.90
CA GLN A 133 -0.63 -23.73 -14.23
C GLN A 133 -1.29 -22.54 -13.52
N GLU A 134 -1.02 -22.36 -12.23
CA GLU A 134 -1.50 -21.22 -11.44
C GLU A 134 -0.97 -19.90 -12.00
N GLY A 135 0.30 -19.84 -12.41
CA GLY A 135 0.89 -18.69 -13.08
C GLY A 135 0.16 -18.37 -14.39
N LYS A 136 -0.11 -19.36 -15.23
CA LYS A 136 -0.90 -19.18 -16.48
C LYS A 136 -2.33 -18.69 -16.19
N ALA A 137 -2.99 -19.25 -15.17
CA ALA A 137 -4.32 -18.83 -14.76
C ALA A 137 -4.33 -17.39 -14.24
N PHE A 138 -3.34 -17.03 -13.42
CA PHE A 138 -3.13 -15.68 -12.92
C PHE A 138 -2.95 -14.67 -14.05
N TYR A 139 -2.07 -14.95 -15.04
CA TYR A 139 -1.87 -14.04 -16.16
C TYR A 139 -3.14 -13.82 -16.97
N LYS A 140 -3.94 -14.86 -17.20
CA LYS A 140 -5.24 -14.74 -17.88
C LYS A 140 -6.21 -13.87 -17.08
N ALA A 141 -6.38 -14.15 -15.79
CA ALA A 141 -7.26 -13.37 -14.92
C ALA A 141 -6.82 -11.90 -14.80
N ASN A 142 -5.51 -11.66 -14.70
CA ASN A 142 -4.96 -10.32 -14.62
C ASN A 142 -5.10 -9.55 -15.94
N ALA A 143 -4.95 -10.22 -17.09
CA ALA A 143 -5.21 -9.61 -18.39
C ALA A 143 -6.67 -9.12 -18.49
N VAL A 144 -7.63 -9.94 -18.07
CA VAL A 144 -9.05 -9.56 -18.01
C VAL A 144 -9.28 -8.39 -17.03
N ARG A 145 -8.68 -8.43 -15.83
CA ARG A 145 -8.75 -7.32 -14.87
C ARG A 145 -8.25 -6.01 -15.46
N ARG A 146 -7.13 -6.03 -16.20
CA ARG A 146 -6.59 -4.83 -16.86
C ARG A 146 -7.55 -4.26 -17.90
N VAL A 147 -8.22 -5.12 -18.66
CA VAL A 147 -9.27 -4.69 -19.61
C VAL A 147 -10.40 -3.98 -18.86
N TYR A 148 -10.94 -4.57 -17.80
CA TYR A 148 -12.00 -3.94 -17.00
C TYR A 148 -11.56 -2.61 -16.36
N LEU A 149 -10.34 -2.54 -15.81
CA LEU A 149 -9.81 -1.28 -15.28
C LEU A 149 -9.74 -0.19 -16.35
N SER A 150 -9.35 -0.54 -17.57
CA SER A 150 -9.33 0.40 -18.69
C SER A 150 -10.73 0.87 -19.09
N GLU A 151 -11.72 -0.02 -19.03
CA GLU A 151 -13.12 0.30 -19.32
C GLU A 151 -13.71 1.20 -18.25
N ILE A 152 -13.48 0.90 -16.97
CA ILE A 152 -13.88 1.74 -15.84
C ILE A 152 -13.27 3.14 -15.96
N ALA A 153 -11.98 3.26 -16.33
CA ALA A 153 -11.33 4.54 -16.52
C ALA A 153 -11.97 5.36 -17.66
N LYS A 154 -12.28 4.72 -18.79
CA LYS A 154 -12.99 5.35 -19.91
C LYS A 154 -14.37 5.85 -19.48
N LEU A 155 -15.16 5.00 -18.82
CA LEU A 155 -16.50 5.36 -18.35
C LEU A 155 -16.46 6.49 -17.31
N SER A 156 -15.51 6.44 -16.38
CA SER A 156 -15.31 7.49 -15.38
C SER A 156 -14.98 8.83 -16.04
N SER A 157 -14.08 8.83 -17.03
CA SER A 157 -13.76 10.04 -17.80
C SER A 157 -14.97 10.59 -18.54
N THR A 158 -15.80 9.74 -19.17
CA THR A 158 -17.02 10.20 -19.84
C THR A 158 -18.02 10.78 -18.84
N LEU A 159 -18.20 10.15 -17.68
CA LEU A 159 -19.09 10.60 -16.63
C LEU A 159 -18.63 11.95 -16.06
N ASP A 160 -17.34 12.14 -15.81
CA ASP A 160 -16.79 13.40 -15.34
C ASP A 160 -16.97 14.53 -16.36
N VAL A 161 -16.79 14.25 -17.66
CA VAL A 161 -17.09 15.21 -18.74
C VAL A 161 -18.56 15.58 -18.74
N THR A 162 -19.46 14.61 -18.68
CA THR A 162 -20.91 14.84 -18.60
C THR A 162 -21.29 15.64 -17.34
N ARG A 163 -20.73 15.30 -16.18
CA ARG A 163 -20.96 16.03 -14.92
C ARG A 163 -20.51 17.49 -15.02
N ARG A 164 -19.34 17.75 -15.61
CA ARG A 164 -18.84 19.10 -15.85
C ARG A 164 -19.75 19.86 -16.83
N GLN A 165 -20.25 19.22 -17.89
CA GLN A 165 -21.21 19.83 -18.81
C GLN A 165 -22.51 20.25 -18.10
N TYR A 166 -23.05 19.43 -17.20
CA TYR A 166 -24.24 19.79 -16.41
C TYR A 166 -23.98 20.91 -15.39
N GLN A 167 -22.77 21.02 -14.83
CA GLN A 167 -22.41 22.12 -13.92
C GLN A 167 -22.18 23.45 -14.66
N VAL A 168 -21.80 23.40 -15.94
CA VAL A 168 -21.59 24.59 -16.79
C VAL A 168 -22.90 25.05 -17.46
N GLN A 169 -24.01 24.32 -17.30
CA GLN A 169 -25.30 24.72 -17.84
C GLN A 169 -26.00 25.70 -16.86
N PRO A 170 -26.08 27.02 -17.16
CA PRO A 170 -26.82 27.94 -16.32
C PRO A 170 -28.30 27.53 -16.35
N GLN A 171 -28.91 27.55 -15.17
CA GLN A 171 -30.32 27.27 -14.92
C GLN A 171 -31.20 28.28 -15.68
N ARG A 172 -31.40 28.04 -16.99
CA ARG A 172 -32.40 28.76 -17.79
C ARG A 172 -33.75 28.11 -17.53
N GLU A 173 -34.52 28.81 -16.71
CA GLU A 173 -35.98 28.94 -16.73
C GLU A 173 -36.73 27.91 -17.59
N ARG A 174 -37.38 26.94 -16.93
CA ARG A 174 -38.43 26.14 -17.56
C ARG A 174 -39.78 26.59 -16.98
N ALA A 175 -40.42 27.52 -17.67
CA ALA A 175 -41.84 27.85 -17.45
C ALA A 175 -42.73 26.66 -17.87
N PRO A 176 -43.92 26.46 -17.26
CA PRO A 176 -44.75 25.28 -17.53
C PRO A 176 -45.71 25.56 -18.69
N GLU A 177 -45.52 24.89 -19.82
CA GLU A 177 -46.52 24.85 -20.89
C GLU A 177 -47.60 23.79 -20.54
N ARG A 178 -48.82 24.28 -20.34
CA ARG A 178 -50.04 23.46 -20.22
C ARG A 178 -50.63 23.21 -21.61
N GLN A 179 -51.40 22.11 -21.69
CA GLN A 179 -52.39 21.73 -22.71
C GLN A 179 -51.83 20.87 -23.85
N GLN A 180 -52.45 19.79 -24.31
CA GLN A 180 -53.72 19.09 -24.04
C GLN A 180 -53.56 17.70 -24.69
N TYR A 181 -54.02 16.62 -24.06
CA TYR A 181 -54.15 15.31 -24.72
C TYR A 181 -55.63 15.02 -24.98
N PRO A 182 -56.03 14.65 -26.21
CA PRO A 182 -57.35 14.12 -26.48
C PRO A 182 -57.40 12.62 -26.12
N VAL A 183 -58.58 12.19 -25.68
CA VAL A 183 -58.83 10.87 -25.06
C VAL A 183 -59.59 9.96 -26.05
N GLN A 184 -59.24 8.66 -26.02
CA GLN A 184 -60.03 7.43 -26.34
C GLN A 184 -59.79 6.70 -27.69
N PRO A 185 -60.15 5.39 -27.84
CA PRO A 185 -59.80 4.20 -27.00
C PRO A 185 -59.59 2.86 -27.79
N HIS A 186 -59.23 1.78 -27.06
CA HIS A 186 -59.25 0.32 -27.39
C HIS A 186 -58.13 -0.22 -28.33
N ARG A 187 -57.56 -1.43 -28.19
CA ARG A 187 -58.01 -2.78 -27.71
C ARG A 187 -56.76 -3.63 -27.32
N ALA A 188 -56.93 -4.63 -26.44
CA ALA A 188 -55.90 -5.56 -25.87
C ALA A 188 -55.16 -6.44 -26.92
N PRO A 189 -54.04 -7.10 -26.55
CA PRO A 189 -54.19 -8.53 -26.22
C PRO A 189 -53.23 -9.12 -25.14
N GLU A 190 -53.82 -10.07 -24.42
CA GLU A 190 -53.37 -11.44 -24.07
C GLU A 190 -52.10 -11.76 -23.26
N SER A 191 -52.40 -12.64 -22.30
CA SER A 191 -51.59 -13.33 -21.31
C SER A 191 -50.67 -14.39 -21.92
N HIS A 192 -49.40 -14.41 -21.51
CA HIS A 192 -48.64 -15.66 -21.42
C HIS A 192 -47.94 -15.82 -20.06
N MET A 193 -48.43 -16.85 -19.40
CA MET A 193 -48.21 -17.42 -18.08
C MET A 193 -46.76 -17.89 -17.86
N TRP A 194 -46.09 -17.34 -16.83
CA TRP A 194 -44.84 -17.88 -16.28
C TRP A 194 -45.14 -19.02 -15.30
N LYS A 195 -44.70 -20.24 -15.60
CA LYS A 195 -44.68 -21.35 -14.62
C LYS A 195 -43.34 -21.38 -13.89
N GLY A 196 -43.32 -20.91 -12.65
CA GLY A 196 -42.27 -21.22 -11.69
C GLY A 196 -42.44 -22.65 -11.14
N LYS A 197 -41.32 -23.36 -10.94
CA LYS A 197 -41.28 -24.58 -10.13
C LYS A 197 -40.42 -24.32 -8.89
N GLN A 198 -41.08 -24.23 -7.74
CA GLN A 198 -40.51 -24.58 -6.44
C GLN A 198 -40.50 -26.11 -6.33
N THR A 199 -39.50 -26.68 -5.66
CA THR A 199 -39.74 -27.84 -4.78
C THR A 199 -38.87 -27.74 -3.54
N SER A 200 -39.51 -28.03 -2.40
CA SER A 200 -39.00 -28.01 -1.05
C SER A 200 -38.72 -29.44 -0.58
N LYS A 201 -37.72 -29.56 0.32
CA LYS A 201 -37.42 -30.60 1.32
C LYS A 201 -38.26 -31.88 1.37
N GLN A 202 -37.57 -33.02 1.57
CA GLN A 202 -37.82 -33.85 2.75
C GLN A 202 -36.65 -34.77 3.14
N SER A 203 -36.58 -34.99 4.46
CA SER A 203 -35.65 -35.80 5.26
C SER A 203 -35.93 -37.31 5.18
N GLY A 204 -34.92 -38.16 5.48
CA GLY A 204 -35.15 -39.57 5.83
C GLY A 204 -33.86 -40.34 6.18
N ARG A 205 -33.88 -41.05 7.32
CA ARG A 205 -32.80 -41.78 8.00
C ARG A 205 -32.49 -43.19 7.42
N GLY A 206 -31.34 -43.75 7.86
CA GLY A 206 -31.04 -45.19 7.98
C GLY A 206 -29.92 -45.63 7.02
N GLY A 207 -28.86 -46.35 7.36
CA GLY A 207 -28.56 -47.27 8.48
C GLY A 207 -28.17 -48.63 7.88
N GLY A 208 -26.96 -49.14 8.16
CA GLY A 208 -26.63 -50.58 8.03
C GLY A 208 -25.50 -50.99 7.07
N ARG A 209 -24.46 -51.60 7.69
CA ARG A 209 -23.62 -52.77 7.31
C ARG A 209 -23.39 -53.07 5.82
N GLU A 210 -22.12 -53.23 5.43
CA GLU A 210 -21.36 -54.50 5.36
C GLU A 210 -19.86 -54.21 5.31
#